data_AF-A0A095UDF2-F1
#
_entry.id   AF-A0A095UDF2-F1
#
_cell.length_a   1.000
_cell.length_b   1.000
_cell.length_c   1.000
_cell.angle_alpha   90.00
_cell.angle_beta   90.00
_cell.angle_gamma   90.00
#
_symmetry.space_group_name_H-M   'P 1'
#
loop_
_entity.id
_entity.type
_entity.pdbx_description
1 polymer ?
#
loop_
_entity_poly.entity_id
_entity_poly.type
_entity_poly.pdbx_seq_one_letter_code
_entity_poly.pdbx_strand_id
1 'polypeptide(L)'
;MSLPVSVLRSRKFYLLLFLVIAIVAWWWPGKVPPQTLDYYQSLLCAVVSGPEQSSETDFTRVLKRTVEGSNSDYSLRKYHYDSNAGDTVVRQWNRLSENQQQQAKNDSHQCLLLLQSAANASHYF
;
A
#
# COMPACT_ATOMS: atom_id res chain seq x y z
N MET A 1 50.31 24.09 10.20
CA MET A 1 48.90 24.36 9.83
C MET A 1 48.00 23.44 10.65
N SER A 2 47.58 23.89 11.82
CA SER A 2 46.65 23.17 12.70
C SER A 2 45.22 23.46 12.26
N LEU A 3 44.51 22.44 11.76
CA LEU A 3 43.09 22.56 11.42
C LEU A 3 42.31 22.88 12.71
N PRO A 4 41.46 23.93 12.73
CA PRO A 4 40.74 24.31 13.94
C PRO A 4 39.76 23.19 14.33
N VAL A 5 39.81 22.82 15.61
CA VAL A 5 39.05 21.71 16.23
C VAL A 5 37.53 21.83 16.00
N SER A 6 37.04 23.05 15.75
CA SER A 6 35.65 23.36 15.39
C SER A 6 35.21 22.69 14.07
N VAL A 7 36.08 22.60 13.07
CA VAL A 7 35.78 22.02 11.76
C VAL A 7 35.63 20.49 11.85
N LEU A 8 36.44 19.83 12.69
CA LEU A 8 36.32 18.39 12.96
C LEU A 8 35.04 18.02 13.71
N ARG A 9 34.60 18.85 14.66
CA ARG A 9 33.33 18.64 15.39
C ARG A 9 32.12 18.82 14.48
N SER A 10 32.14 19.84 13.63
CA SER A 10 31.06 20.09 12.66
C SER A 10 30.96 18.96 11.62
N ARG A 11 32.09 18.43 11.14
CA ARG A 11 32.13 17.32 10.18
C ARG A 11 31.57 16.00 10.74
N LYS A 12 31.82 15.71 12.02
CA LYS A 12 31.21 14.57 12.73
C LYS A 12 29.69 14.75 12.93
N PHE A 13 29.25 15.99 13.17
CA PHE A 13 27.82 16.32 13.26
C PHE A 13 27.11 16.11 11.92
N TYR A 14 27.67 16.58 10.81
CA TYR A 14 27.13 16.30 9.47
C TYR A 14 27.11 14.81 9.15
N LEU A 15 28.17 14.06 9.49
CA LEU A 15 28.19 12.61 9.30
C LEU A 15 27.09 11.90 10.11
N LEU A 16 26.88 12.29 11.36
CA LEU A 16 25.76 11.78 12.18
C LEU A 16 24.40 12.15 11.59
N LEU A 17 24.23 13.39 11.11
CA LEU A 17 23.01 13.85 10.46
C LEU A 17 22.69 13.01 9.22
N PHE A 18 23.68 12.79 8.35
CA PHE A 18 23.52 11.93 7.16
C PHE A 18 23.18 10.49 7.53
N LEU A 19 23.79 9.95 8.59
CA LEU A 19 23.49 8.60 9.08
C LEU A 19 22.05 8.49 9.58
N VAL A 20 21.55 9.49 10.31
CA VAL A 20 20.15 9.54 10.74
C VAL A 20 19.20 9.64 9.54
N ILE A 21 19.50 10.51 8.57
CA ILE A 21 18.69 10.64 7.33
C ILE A 21 18.68 9.32 6.55
N ALA A 22 19.81 8.62 6.47
CA ALA A 22 19.89 7.34 5.78
C ALA A 22 19.05 6.25 6.48
N ILE A 23 19.06 6.20 7.82
CA ILE A 23 18.21 5.28 8.59
C ILE A 23 16.72 5.59 8.38
N VAL A 24 16.34 6.87 8.39
CA VAL A 24 14.96 7.30 8.15
C VAL A 24 14.52 6.98 6.72
N ALA A 25 15.37 7.25 5.73
CA ALA A 25 15.10 6.93 4.33
C ALA A 25 15.01 5.42 4.10
N TRP A 26 15.78 4.61 4.83
CA TRP A 26 15.72 3.15 4.76
C TRP A 26 14.41 2.56 5.29
N TRP A 27 13.73 3.29 6.18
CA TRP A 27 12.41 2.92 6.69
C TRP A 27 11.26 3.39 5.81
N TRP A 28 11.53 4.11 4.72
CA TRP A 28 10.47 4.60 3.86
C TRP A 28 9.84 3.42 3.09
N PRO A 29 8.51 3.21 3.18
CA PRO A 29 7.86 2.13 2.46
C PRO A 29 8.11 2.29 0.96
N GLY A 30 8.67 1.24 0.35
CA GLY A 30 8.91 1.20 -1.09
C GLY A 30 7.61 1.39 -1.86
N LYS A 31 7.67 2.06 -3.01
CA LYS A 31 6.52 2.21 -3.90
C LYS A 31 6.01 0.82 -4.28
N VAL A 32 4.71 0.59 -4.10
CA VAL A 32 4.07 -0.64 -4.56
C VAL A 32 4.17 -0.67 -6.09
N PRO A 33 4.73 -1.75 -6.69
CA PRO A 33 4.83 -1.84 -8.14
C PRO A 33 3.43 -1.90 -8.76
N PRO A 34 3.22 -1.30 -9.95
CA PRO A 34 1.89 -1.11 -10.53
C PRO A 34 1.15 -2.44 -10.75
N GLN A 35 1.85 -3.47 -11.24
CA GLN A 35 1.30 -4.82 -11.42
C GLN A 35 0.71 -5.43 -10.13
N THR A 36 1.35 -5.18 -8.99
CA THR A 36 0.88 -5.68 -7.69
C THR A 36 -0.33 -4.87 -7.26
N LEU A 37 -0.29 -3.55 -7.44
CA LEU A 37 -1.41 -2.68 -7.12
C LEU A 37 -2.68 -3.05 -7.92
N ASP A 38 -2.56 -3.29 -9.23
CA ASP A 38 -3.68 -3.70 -10.10
C ASP A 38 -4.31 -5.02 -9.62
N TYR A 39 -3.48 -5.98 -9.20
CA TYR A 39 -3.95 -7.23 -8.59
C TYR A 39 -4.75 -6.97 -7.30
N TYR A 40 -4.24 -6.15 -6.38
CA TYR A 40 -4.95 -5.84 -5.14
C TYR A 40 -6.23 -5.00 -5.37
N GLN A 41 -6.26 -4.13 -6.39
CA GLN A 41 -7.46 -3.39 -6.79
C GLN A 41 -8.55 -4.32 -7.30
N SER A 42 -8.22 -5.21 -8.25
CA SER A 42 -9.17 -6.21 -8.74
C SER A 42 -9.64 -7.15 -7.63
N LEU A 43 -8.74 -7.54 -6.72
CA LEU A 43 -9.08 -8.39 -5.58
C LEU A 43 -10.06 -7.70 -4.62
N LEU A 44 -9.84 -6.42 -4.31
CA LEU A 44 -10.77 -5.64 -3.49
C LEU A 44 -12.12 -5.50 -4.19
N CYS A 45 -12.14 -5.24 -5.50
CA CYS A 45 -13.38 -5.17 -6.28
C CYS A 45 -14.19 -6.48 -6.24
N ALA A 46 -13.52 -7.63 -6.28
CA ALA A 46 -14.16 -8.92 -6.12
C ALA A 46 -14.73 -9.12 -4.69
N VAL A 47 -14.04 -8.61 -3.66
CA VAL A 47 -14.52 -8.68 -2.27
C VAL A 47 -15.76 -7.81 -2.06
N VAL A 48 -15.75 -6.55 -2.50
CA VAL A 48 -16.86 -5.61 -2.26
C VAL A 48 -18.12 -5.93 -3.07
N SER A 49 -17.98 -6.60 -4.21
CA SER A 49 -19.10 -7.07 -5.03
C SER A 49 -19.58 -8.48 -4.63
N GLY A 50 -18.86 -9.16 -3.73
CA GLY A 50 -19.17 -10.49 -3.26
C GLY A 50 -20.34 -10.55 -2.25
N PRO A 51 -20.88 -11.75 -1.99
CA PRO A 51 -21.95 -11.95 -1.01
C PRO A 51 -21.50 -11.68 0.43
N GLU A 52 -20.20 -11.86 0.70
CA GLU A 52 -19.54 -11.44 1.93
C GLU A 52 -19.20 -9.95 1.77
N GLN A 53 -20.21 -9.09 1.80
CA GLN A 53 -20.04 -7.64 1.98
C GLN A 53 -19.48 -7.41 3.38
N SER A 54 -18.19 -7.74 3.55
CA SER A 54 -17.47 -7.52 4.80
C SER A 54 -17.62 -6.07 5.17
N SER A 55 -18.04 -5.81 6.41
CA SER A 55 -18.08 -4.45 6.93
C SER A 55 -16.73 -3.81 6.64
N GLU A 56 -16.77 -2.59 6.11
CA GLU A 56 -15.62 -1.79 5.66
C GLU A 56 -14.43 -1.77 6.64
N THR A 57 -14.72 -2.03 7.91
CA THR A 57 -13.81 -2.19 9.04
C THR A 57 -12.80 -3.33 8.95
N ASP A 58 -12.84 -4.25 7.97
CA ASP A 58 -11.93 -5.42 7.97
C ASP A 58 -11.40 -5.88 6.59
N PHE A 59 -11.35 -5.00 5.59
CA PHE A 59 -10.83 -5.37 4.27
C PHE A 59 -9.41 -5.94 4.31
N THR A 60 -8.53 -5.41 5.16
CA THR A 60 -7.16 -5.92 5.31
C THR A 60 -7.17 -7.40 5.69
N ARG A 61 -8.03 -7.83 6.61
CA ARG A 61 -8.12 -9.24 7.02
C ARG A 61 -8.71 -10.10 5.91
N VAL A 62 -9.74 -9.61 5.23
CA VAL A 62 -10.37 -10.34 4.12
C VAL A 62 -9.37 -10.53 2.98
N LEU A 63 -8.71 -9.47 2.52
CA LEU A 63 -7.67 -9.54 1.49
C LEU A 63 -6.56 -10.51 1.89
N LYS A 64 -6.06 -10.42 3.13
CA LYS A 64 -5.04 -11.33 3.65
C LYS A 64 -5.52 -12.78 3.63
N ARG A 65 -6.72 -13.05 4.12
CA ARG A 65 -7.31 -14.40 4.11
C ARG A 65 -7.50 -14.92 2.70
N THR A 66 -7.91 -14.08 1.75
CA THR A 66 -8.12 -14.51 0.36
C THR A 66 -6.80 -14.84 -0.31
N VAL A 67 -5.76 -14.00 -0.15
CA VAL A 67 -4.43 -14.26 -0.71
C VAL A 67 -3.81 -15.50 -0.06
N GLU A 68 -3.74 -15.55 1.27
CA GLU A 68 -3.07 -16.63 1.99
C GLU A 68 -3.88 -17.93 1.99
N GLY A 69 -5.20 -17.86 2.00
CA GLY A 69 -6.11 -19.00 1.96
C GLY A 69 -6.12 -19.71 0.60
N SER A 70 -5.70 -19.03 -0.47
CA SER A 70 -5.47 -19.66 -1.78
C SER A 70 -4.26 -20.60 -1.81
N ASN A 71 -3.43 -20.61 -0.75
CA ASN A 71 -2.22 -21.43 -0.65
C ASN A 71 -2.51 -22.83 -0.11
N SER A 72 -3.11 -23.70 -0.93
CA SER A 72 -3.22 -25.13 -0.58
C SER A 72 -1.84 -25.82 -0.49
N ASP A 73 -1.74 -26.94 0.24
CA ASP A 73 -0.47 -27.68 0.40
C ASP A 73 0.09 -28.27 -0.90
N TYR A 74 -0.75 -28.38 -1.92
CA TYR A 74 -0.39 -28.84 -3.26
C TYR A 74 -0.20 -27.69 -4.27
N SER A 75 -0.24 -26.42 -3.83
CA SER A 75 -0.08 -25.30 -4.76
C SER A 75 1.36 -25.19 -5.23
N LEU A 76 1.55 -25.15 -6.57
CA LEU A 76 2.86 -24.97 -7.21
C LEU A 76 3.54 -23.65 -6.80
N ARG A 77 2.75 -22.64 -6.42
CA ARG A 77 3.21 -21.34 -5.97
C ARG A 77 2.34 -20.87 -4.82
N LYS A 78 2.99 -20.50 -3.71
CA LYS A 78 2.36 -19.85 -2.57
C LYS A 78 2.51 -18.34 -2.71
N TYR A 79 1.42 -17.61 -2.56
CA TYR A 79 1.39 -16.16 -2.58
C TYR A 79 1.34 -15.63 -1.15
N HIS A 80 2.20 -14.67 -0.83
CA HIS A 80 2.16 -13.98 0.46
C HIS A 80 1.40 -12.68 0.33
N TYR A 81 0.62 -12.36 1.36
CA TYR A 81 -0.05 -11.07 1.45
C TYR A 81 1.00 -9.95 1.56
N ASP A 82 0.89 -8.97 0.67
CA ASP A 82 1.69 -7.75 0.66
C ASP A 82 0.90 -6.68 1.41
N SER A 83 1.31 -6.38 2.64
CA SER A 83 0.65 -5.40 3.49
C SER A 83 0.68 -4.00 2.88
N ASN A 84 1.75 -3.62 2.18
CA ASN A 84 1.84 -2.29 1.59
C ASN A 84 0.84 -2.13 0.45
N ALA A 85 0.70 -3.14 -0.40
CA ALA A 85 -0.28 -3.14 -1.49
C ALA A 85 -1.72 -3.19 -0.96
N GLY A 86 -1.99 -4.08 0.00
CA GLY A 86 -3.30 -4.20 0.64
C GLY A 86 -3.73 -2.92 1.37
N ASP A 87 -2.85 -2.31 2.16
CA ASP A 87 -3.16 -1.06 2.85
C ASP A 87 -3.34 0.10 1.86
N THR A 88 -2.61 0.08 0.74
CA THR A 88 -2.75 1.11 -0.31
C THR A 88 -4.13 1.06 -0.95
N VAL A 89 -4.61 -0.13 -1.33
CA VAL A 89 -5.94 -0.26 -1.94
C VAL A 89 -7.06 0.05 -0.94
N VAL A 90 -6.90 -0.32 0.34
CA VAL A 90 -7.87 0.06 1.40
C VAL A 90 -7.91 1.58 1.59
N ARG A 91 -6.76 2.26 1.57
CA ARG A 91 -6.73 3.73 1.59
C ARG A 91 -7.40 4.36 0.35
N GLN A 92 -7.25 3.76 -0.82
CA GLN A 92 -7.94 4.22 -2.04
C GLN A 92 -9.46 4.09 -1.87
N TRP A 93 -9.92 2.96 -1.34
CA TRP A 93 -11.33 2.72 -1.04
C TRP A 93 -11.91 3.74 -0.04
N ASN A 94 -11.21 3.98 1.06
CA ASN A 94 -11.64 4.92 2.11
C ASN A 94 -11.69 6.39 1.64
N ARG A 95 -11.08 6.71 0.50
CA ARG A 95 -11.17 8.05 -0.12
C ARG A 95 -12.36 8.21 -1.05
N LEU A 96 -12.97 7.10 -1.48
CA LEU A 96 -14.18 7.15 -2.28
C LEU A 96 -15.32 7.70 -1.40
N SER A 97 -16.14 8.58 -1.98
CA SER A 97 -17.39 8.99 -1.34
C SER A 97 -18.35 7.80 -1.19
N GLU A 98 -19.32 7.89 -0.28
CA GLU A 98 -20.33 6.84 -0.09
C GLU A 98 -21.03 6.47 -1.41
N ASN A 99 -21.36 7.46 -2.25
CA ASN A 99 -21.95 7.22 -3.57
C ASN A 99 -21.01 6.43 -4.50
N GLN A 100 -19.72 6.76 -4.52
CA GLN A 100 -18.72 6.04 -5.32
C GLN A 100 -18.52 4.62 -4.78
N GLN A 101 -18.53 4.43 -3.47
CA GLN A 101 -18.45 3.11 -2.86
C GLN A 101 -19.66 2.25 -3.23
N GLN A 102 -20.87 2.82 -3.25
CA GLN A 102 -22.07 2.11 -3.72
C GLN A 102 -21.98 1.75 -5.20
N GLN A 103 -21.48 2.65 -6.04
CA GLN A 103 -21.23 2.34 -7.46
C GLN A 103 -20.22 1.21 -7.61
N ALA A 104 -19.12 1.25 -6.84
CA ALA A 104 -18.08 0.22 -6.86
C ALA A 104 -18.58 -1.15 -6.39
N LYS A 105 -19.51 -1.20 -5.41
CA LYS A 105 -20.15 -2.46 -4.97
C LYS A 105 -21.02 -3.08 -6.05
N ASN A 106 -21.71 -2.24 -6.84
CA ASN A 106 -22.68 -2.69 -7.84
C ASN A 106 -22.05 -3.07 -9.19
N ASP A 107 -20.91 -2.47 -9.54
CA ASP A 107 -20.25 -2.70 -10.82
C ASP A 107 -18.73 -2.83 -10.63
N SER A 108 -18.23 -4.05 -10.86
CA SER A 108 -16.80 -4.38 -10.75
C SER A 108 -15.89 -3.57 -11.70
N HIS A 109 -16.39 -3.17 -12.87
CA HIS A 109 -15.63 -2.34 -13.81
C HIS A 109 -15.54 -0.90 -13.30
N GLN A 110 -16.66 -0.36 -12.78
CA GLN A 110 -16.67 0.96 -12.15
C GLN A 110 -15.81 0.98 -10.88
N CYS A 111 -15.80 -0.11 -10.11
CA CYS A 111 -14.92 -0.26 -8.96
C CYS A 111 -13.44 -0.07 -9.34
N LEU A 112 -12.99 -0.75 -10.39
CA LEU A 112 -11.60 -0.66 -10.83
C LEU A 112 -11.25 0.76 -11.27
N LEU A 113 -12.10 1.41 -12.07
CA LEU A 113 -11.90 2.79 -12.51
C LEU A 113 -11.83 3.77 -11.33
N LEU A 114 -12.71 3.61 -10.34
CA LEU A 114 -12.75 4.46 -9.16
C LEU A 114 -11.46 4.30 -8.33
N LEU A 115 -11.01 3.06 -8.08
CA LEU A 115 -9.77 2.80 -7.35
C LEU A 115 -8.53 3.31 -8.09
N GLN A 116 -8.46 3.14 -9.41
CA GLN A 116 -7.38 3.68 -10.23
C GLN A 116 -7.37 5.21 -10.22
N SER A 117 -8.54 5.86 -10.27
CA SER A 117 -8.62 7.32 -10.16
C SER A 117 -8.16 7.83 -8.78
N ALA A 118 -8.52 7.12 -7.71
CA ALA A 118 -8.07 7.42 -6.34
C ALA A 118 -6.57 7.17 -6.14
N ALA A 119 -5.97 6.23 -6.90
CA ALA A 119 -4.54 5.99 -6.93
C ALA A 119 -3.78 7.21 -7.51
N ASN A 120 -4.25 7.73 -8.64
CA ASN A 120 -3.62 8.84 -9.35
C ASN A 120 -3.68 10.15 -8.54
N ALA A 121 -4.73 10.36 -7.75
CA ALA A 121 -4.82 11.49 -6.83
C ALA A 121 -3.75 11.46 -5.71
N SER A 122 -3.13 10.30 -5.45
CA SER A 122 -2.07 10.13 -4.44
C SER A 122 -0.70 10.60 -4.90
N HIS A 123 -0.51 10.87 -6.20
CA HIS A 123 0.77 11.29 -6.78
C HIS A 123 1.04 12.80 -6.64
N TYR A 124 0.08 13.57 -6.11
CA TYR A 124 0.15 15.03 -5.98
C TYR A 124 0.47 15.50 -4.55
N PHE A 125 0.80 14.59 -3.63
CA PHE A 125 1.22 14.89 -2.25
C PHE A 125 2.51 14.18 -1.90
#